data_AF-A0A2E3PF99-F1
#
_entry.id   AF-A0A2E3PF99-F1
#
_cell.length_a   1.000
_cell.length_b   1.000
_cell.length_c   1.000
_cell.angle_alpha   90.00
_cell.angle_beta   90.00
_cell.angle_gamma   90.00
#
_symmetry.space_group_name_H-M   'P 1'
#
loop_
_entity.id
_entity.type
_entity.pdbx_description
1 polymer ?
#
loop_
_entity_poly.entity_id
_entity_poly.type
_entity_poly.pdbx_seq_one_letter_code
_entity_poly.pdbx_strand_id
1 'polypeptide(L)' 'MAKLTKDNMFKKTATKAETLLDKTTRAAREILDDEAEKRATKTARLRQARKEREAATPAAPKSGKASASAKRRSKTA' A
#
# COMPACT_ATOMS: atom_id res chain seq x y z
N MET A 1 44.38 15.47 29.67
CA MET A 1 43.82 14.16 29.24
C MET A 1 42.31 14.23 29.36
N ALA A 2 41.57 14.14 28.26
CA ALA A 2 40.11 14.17 28.31
C ALA A 2 39.57 12.86 28.92
N LYS A 3 38.62 12.97 29.86
CA LYS A 3 37.99 11.80 30.50
C LYS A 3 37.00 11.15 29.53
N LEU A 4 37.21 9.87 29.24
CA LEU A 4 36.28 9.04 28.48
C LEU A 4 35.07 8.69 29.36
N THR A 5 33.90 9.03 28.88
CA THR A 5 32.56 8.79 29.43
C THR A 5 31.77 7.93 28.43
N LYS A 6 30.64 7.34 28.84
CA LYS A 6 29.86 6.46 27.96
C LYS A 6 29.41 7.16 26.67
N ASP A 7 29.19 8.47 26.74
CA ASP A 7 28.64 9.27 25.63
C ASP A 7 29.68 9.68 24.58
N ASN A 8 30.97 9.68 24.92
CA ASN A 8 32.08 10.05 24.03
C ASN A 8 33.04 8.88 23.76
N MET A 9 32.69 7.68 24.20
CA MET A 9 33.40 6.43 23.92
C MET A 9 33.34 6.04 22.43
N PHE A 10 32.23 6.37 21.76
CA PHE A 10 32.03 6.12 20.33
C PHE A 10 31.86 7.44 19.60
N LYS A 11 32.58 7.62 18.49
CA LYS A 11 32.32 8.74 17.58
C LYS A 11 30.93 8.55 16.98
N LYS A 12 30.02 9.49 17.29
CA LYS A 12 28.72 9.56 16.63
C LYS A 12 28.96 9.79 15.15
N THR A 13 28.63 8.80 14.32
CA THR A 13 28.67 8.95 12.87
C THR A 13 27.65 10.02 12.50
N ALA A 14 28.11 11.12 11.90
CA ALA A 14 27.22 12.14 11.39
C ALA A 14 26.30 11.50 10.35
N THR A 15 25.00 11.72 10.46
CA THR A 15 24.05 11.35 9.42
C THR A 15 24.47 12.04 8.13
N LYS A 16 24.66 11.26 7.05
CA LYS A 16 25.05 11.81 5.76
C LYS A 16 24.04 12.88 5.35
N ALA A 17 24.52 14.03 4.90
CA ALA A 17 23.66 15.06 4.34
C ALA A 17 22.95 14.49 3.10
N GLU A 18 21.61 14.56 3.08
CA GLU A 18 20.82 14.07 1.95
C GLU A 18 21.21 14.83 0.67
N THR A 19 21.57 14.09 -0.37
CA THR A 19 21.85 14.66 -1.69
C THR A 19 20.55 15.14 -2.34
N LEU A 20 20.65 15.95 -3.40
CA LEU A 20 19.46 16.36 -4.16
C LEU A 20 18.67 15.15 -4.72
N LEU A 21 19.38 14.07 -5.09
CA LEU A 21 18.75 12.82 -5.56
C LEU A 21 18.01 12.08 -4.44
N ASP A 22 18.54 12.11 -3.22
CA ASP A 22 17.85 11.50 -2.07
C ASP A 22 16.54 12.24 -1.77
N LYS A 23 16.55 13.58 -1.89
CA LYS A 23 15.36 14.41 -1.70
C LYS A 23 14.28 14.12 -2.73
N THR A 24 14.64 14.02 -4.02
CA THR A 24 13.67 13.70 -5.07
C THR A 24 13.15 12.28 -4.94
N THR A 25 14.02 11.32 -4.57
CA THR A 25 13.61 9.93 -4.30
C THR A 25 12.63 9.86 -3.13
N ARG A 26 12.87 10.62 -2.06
CA ARG A 26 11.95 10.72 -0.92
C ARG A 26 10.60 11.29 -1.32
N ALA A 27 10.58 12.40 -2.04
CA ALA A 27 9.35 13.02 -2.51
C ALA A 27 8.55 12.08 -3.43
N ALA A 28 9.23 11.36 -4.32
CA ALA A 28 8.58 10.39 -5.20
C ALA A 28 7.93 9.24 -4.41
N ARG A 29 8.58 8.74 -3.35
CA ARG A 29 8.00 7.69 -2.48
C ARG A 29 6.77 8.20 -1.72
N GLU A 30 6.86 9.40 -1.14
CA GLU A 30 5.76 10.02 -0.42
C GLU A 30 4.51 10.17 -1.30
N ILE A 31 4.68 10.62 -2.56
CA ILE A 31 3.58 10.72 -3.52
C ILE A 31 2.94 9.35 -3.78
N LEU A 32 3.75 8.31 -3.97
CA LEU A 32 3.25 6.96 -4.25
C LEU A 32 2.49 6.37 -3.06
N ASP A 33 2.99 6.59 -1.85
CA ASP A 33 2.38 6.13 -0.61
C ASP A 33 1.04 6.83 -0.38
N ASP A 34 0.98 8.16 -0.52
CA ASP A 34 -0.25 8.95 -0.45
C ASP A 34 -1.32 8.47 -1.44
N GLU A 35 -0.93 8.17 -2.69
CA GLU A 35 -1.82 7.64 -3.70
C GLU A 35 -2.28 6.21 -3.38
N ALA A 36 -1.41 5.38 -2.81
CA ALA A 36 -1.75 4.04 -2.36
C ALA A 36 -2.77 4.10 -1.21
N GLU A 37 -2.60 5.01 -0.25
CA GLU A 37 -3.54 5.22 0.86
C GLU A 37 -4.91 5.72 0.37
N LYS A 38 -4.94 6.68 -0.56
CA LYS A 38 -6.19 7.15 -1.19
C LYS A 38 -6.93 6.02 -1.90
N ARG A 39 -6.21 5.12 -2.59
CA ARG A 39 -6.80 3.94 -3.21
C ARG A 39 -7.29 2.94 -2.15
N ALA A 40 -6.49 2.64 -1.14
CA ALA A 40 -6.83 1.71 -0.08
C ALA A 40 -8.11 2.15 0.65
N THR A 41 -8.19 3.41 1.07
CA THR A 41 -9.36 3.99 1.74
C THR A 41 -10.62 3.94 0.86
N LYS A 42 -10.51 4.28 -0.43
CA LYS A 42 -11.63 4.16 -1.38
C LYS A 42 -12.11 2.71 -1.49
N THR A 43 -11.19 1.76 -1.65
CA THR A 43 -11.57 0.34 -1.75
C THR A 43 -12.18 -0.20 -0.46
N ALA A 44 -11.68 0.23 0.71
CA ALA A 44 -12.25 -0.14 2.01
C ALA A 44 -13.70 0.36 2.14
N ARG A 45 -13.95 1.64 1.82
CA ARG A 45 -15.31 2.21 1.80
C ARG A 45 -16.25 1.45 0.86
N LEU A 46 -15.82 1.18 -0.37
CA LEU A 46 -16.64 0.43 -1.33
C LEU A 46 -16.90 -1.00 -0.89
N ARG A 47 -15.91 -1.66 -0.28
CA ARG A 47 -16.05 -3.02 0.25
C ARG A 47 -17.05 -3.05 1.39
N GLN A 48 -17.00 -2.07 2.28
CA GLN A 48 -17.98 -1.94 3.37
C GLN A 48 -19.40 -1.73 2.82
N ALA A 49 -19.57 -0.79 1.89
CA ALA A 49 -20.87 -0.54 1.26
C ALA A 49 -21.43 -1.79 0.54
N ARG A 50 -20.57 -2.64 -0.05
CA ARG A 50 -21.00 -3.93 -0.62
C ARG A 50 -21.50 -4.88 0.46
N LYS A 51 -20.78 -5.01 1.58
CA LYS A 51 -21.19 -5.86 2.71
C LYS A 51 -22.55 -5.43 3.29
N GLU A 52 -22.77 -4.12 3.45
CA GLU A 52 -24.04 -3.58 3.92
C GLU A 52 -25.19 -3.90 2.96
N ARG A 53 -24.96 -3.81 1.65
CA ARG A 53 -25.95 -4.22 0.63
C ARG A 53 -26.23 -5.72 0.63
N GLU A 54 -25.21 -6.54 0.82
CA GLU A 54 -25.36 -8.00 0.92
C GLU A 54 -26.10 -8.41 2.20
N ALA A 55 -25.93 -7.66 3.30
CA ALA A 55 -26.70 -7.87 4.52
C ALA A 55 -28.17 -7.44 4.35
N ALA A 56 -28.42 -6.36 3.61
CA ALA A 56 -29.77 -5.86 3.35
C ALA A 56 -30.55 -6.70 2.32
N THR A 57 -29.86 -7.36 1.40
CA THR A 57 -30.47 -8.24 0.39
C THR A 57 -29.94 -9.66 0.57
N PRO A 58 -30.62 -10.54 1.32
CA PRO A 58 -30.22 -11.94 1.42
C PRO A 58 -30.17 -12.53 0.00
N ALA A 59 -29.01 -13.11 -0.34
CA ALA A 59 -28.72 -13.56 -1.69
C ALA A 59 -29.77 -14.58 -2.17
N ALA A 60 -30.52 -14.22 -3.22
CA ALA A 60 -31.12 -15.24 -4.08
C ALA A 60 -29.99 -16.14 -4.62
N PRO A 61 -30.20 -17.47 -4.70
CA PRO A 61 -29.15 -18.43 -5.06
C PRO A 61 -28.56 -18.05 -6.42
N LYS A 62 -27.25 -17.79 -6.43
CA LYS A 62 -26.52 -17.38 -7.63
C LYS A 62 -26.44 -18.59 -8.57
N SER A 63 -27.36 -18.66 -9.52
CA SER A 63 -27.19 -19.54 -10.68
C SER A 63 -25.88 -19.15 -11.38
N GLY A 64 -24.97 -20.12 -11.46
CA GLY A 64 -23.59 -19.90 -11.89
C GLY A 64 -23.53 -19.37 -13.32
N LYS A 65 -23.38 -18.06 -13.49
CA LYS A 65 -22.95 -17.49 -14.76
C LYS A 65 -21.44 -17.39 -14.73
N ALA A 66 -20.79 -18.37 -15.35
CA ALA A 66 -19.35 -18.42 -15.51
C ALA A 66 -18.81 -17.05 -15.96
N SER A 67 -17.83 -16.52 -15.21
CA SER A 67 -17.25 -15.22 -15.51
C SER A 67 -16.64 -15.23 -16.92
N ALA A 68 -16.78 -14.13 -17.66
CA ALA A 68 -16.28 -13.98 -19.03
C ALA A 68 -14.76 -14.23 -19.16
N SER A 69 -14.02 -14.23 -18.04
CA SER A 69 -12.60 -14.59 -18.01
C SER A 69 -12.33 -16.06 -18.36
N ALA A 70 -13.25 -16.98 -18.02
CA ALA A 70 -13.12 -18.41 -18.31
C ALA A 70 -13.29 -18.71 -19.80
N LYS A 71 -14.18 -17.98 -20.49
CA LYS A 71 -14.45 -18.19 -21.94
C LYS A 71 -13.29 -17.74 -22.83
N ARG A 72 -12.47 -16.79 -22.39
CA ARG A 72 -11.32 -16.29 -23.16
C ARG A 72 -10.15 -17.28 -23.20
N ARG A 73 -10.00 -18.11 -22.17
CA ARG A 73 -8.94 -19.14 -22.10
C ARG A 73 -9.23 -20.36 -22.98
N SER A 74 -10.49 -20.61 -23.34
CA SER A 74 -10.86 -21.77 -24.16
C SER A 74 -10.90 -21.48 -25.67
N LYS A 75 -10.57 -20.25 -26.11
CA LYS A 75 -10.57 -19.85 -27.53
C LYS A 75 -9.17 -19.84 -28.15
N THR A 76 -8.15 -20.19 -27.37
CA THR A 76 -6.72 -20.20 -27.75
C THR A 76 -6.07 -21.58 -27.53
N ALA A 77 -6.88 -22.65 -27.57
CA ALA A 77 -6.43 -24.04 -27.61
C ALA A 77 -6.90 -24.69 -28.91
#